data_AF-A0A269PHM2-F1
#
_entry.id   AF-A0A269PHM2-F1
#
_cell.length_a   1.000
_cell.length_b   1.000
_cell.length_c   1.000
_cell.angle_alpha   90.00
_cell.angle_beta   90.00
_cell.angle_gamma   90.00
#
_symmetry.space_group_name_H-M   'P 1'
#
loop_
_entity.id
_entity.type
_entity.pdbx_description
1 polymer ?
#
loop_
_entity_poly.entity_id
_entity_poly.type
_entity_poly.pdbx_seq_one_letter_code
_entity_poly.pdbx_strand_id
1 'polypeptide(L)'
;MIFGSVFSKREILQARYILQEYRLNIRVILISAILCLFFVMSIYYYQFGIGFWSDHTKWAELGSFFGGILGPIFAFFTLLYLAFQVEMQWKESKAARIESEVNNRENYISTNLQILMPKLSAIDSSKNAPMAEIILRMHRDENLDKDNLQLIKLGLSARAETLVVWVNIAAALSYLKAVDENRYLNQLTIVTVQIGQELCSALDRVVRLATDINFEHHFQV
;
A
#
# COMPACT_ATOMS: atom_id res chain seq x y z
N MET A 1 20.27 -19.96 -1.17
CA MET A 1 18.88 -19.96 -1.67
C MET A 1 17.92 -20.43 -0.57
N ILE A 2 17.89 -19.79 0.61
CA ILE A 2 16.95 -20.10 1.71
C ILE A 2 16.76 -18.82 2.53
N PHE A 3 16.00 -17.84 2.05
CA PHE A 3 15.57 -16.70 2.89
C PHE A 3 14.19 -16.14 2.50
N GLY A 4 13.39 -16.90 1.74
CA GLY A 4 12.04 -16.51 1.29
C GLY A 4 10.88 -16.98 2.17
N SER A 5 11.13 -17.71 3.27
CA SER A 5 10.06 -18.43 4.01
C SER A 5 9.69 -17.85 5.38
N VAL A 6 10.41 -16.84 5.87
CA VAL A 6 10.19 -16.29 7.22
C VAL A 6 9.29 -15.04 7.20
N PHE A 7 9.37 -14.22 6.16
CA PHE A 7 8.63 -12.95 6.08
C PHE A 7 7.12 -13.13 5.84
N SER A 8 6.74 -14.25 5.20
CA SER A 8 5.34 -14.61 4.94
C SER A 8 4.54 -14.93 6.22
N LYS A 9 5.17 -15.48 7.27
CA LYS A 9 4.41 -15.97 8.44
C LYS A 9 3.82 -14.88 9.31
N ARG A 10 4.52 -13.77 9.57
CA ARG A 10 4.03 -12.73 10.49
C ARG A 10 2.85 -11.94 9.92
N GLU A 11 2.93 -11.56 8.64
CA GLU A 11 1.82 -10.87 7.96
C GLU A 11 0.62 -11.79 7.77
N ILE A 12 0.84 -13.06 7.42
CA ILE A 12 -0.23 -14.06 7.35
C ILE A 12 -0.85 -14.30 8.74
N LEU A 13 -0.06 -14.30 9.82
CA LEU A 13 -0.57 -14.47 11.18
C LEU A 13 -1.36 -13.24 11.64
N GLN A 14 -0.90 -12.03 11.33
CA GLN A 14 -1.66 -10.81 11.63
C GLN A 14 -2.96 -10.74 10.82
N ALA A 15 -2.91 -11.02 9.52
CA ALA A 15 -4.11 -11.10 8.69
C ALA A 15 -5.07 -12.18 9.19
N ARG A 16 -4.58 -13.36 9.60
CA ARG A 16 -5.41 -14.43 10.18
C ARG A 16 -6.02 -14.02 11.52
N TYR A 17 -5.27 -13.34 12.39
CA TYR A 17 -5.78 -12.85 13.67
C TYR A 17 -6.91 -11.84 13.48
N ILE A 18 -6.69 -10.85 12.61
CA ILE A 18 -7.66 -9.83 12.25
C ILE A 18 -8.92 -10.46 11.64
N LEU A 19 -8.76 -11.38 10.68
CA LEU A 19 -9.88 -12.12 10.08
C LEU A 19 -10.62 -13.02 11.10
N GLN A 20 -9.92 -13.57 12.08
CA GLN A 20 -10.49 -14.40 13.14
C GLN A 20 -11.31 -13.56 14.13
N GLU A 21 -10.80 -12.40 14.54
CA GLU A 21 -11.50 -11.43 15.38
C GLU A 21 -12.79 -10.95 14.70
N TYR A 22 -12.72 -10.67 13.39
CA TYR A 22 -13.92 -10.30 12.60
C TYR A 22 -14.95 -11.42 12.50
N ARG A 23 -14.50 -12.66 12.23
CA ARG A 23 -15.39 -13.82 12.18
C ARG A 23 -16.04 -14.12 13.53
N LEU A 24 -15.38 -13.78 14.63
CA LEU A 24 -15.92 -13.95 15.97
C LEU A 24 -17.02 -12.90 16.24
N ASN A 25 -16.79 -11.63 15.91
CA ASN A 25 -17.73 -10.54 16.18
C ASN A 25 -19.05 -10.68 15.42
N ILE A 26 -19.01 -11.03 14.12
CA ILE A 26 -20.22 -11.25 13.33
C ILE A 26 -21.03 -12.46 13.83
N ARG A 27 -20.36 -13.54 14.26
CA ARG A 27 -21.03 -14.72 14.82
C ARG A 27 -21.72 -14.40 16.13
N VAL A 28 -21.10 -13.59 16.98
CA VAL A 28 -21.71 -13.15 18.25
C VAL A 28 -22.98 -12.35 18.00
N ILE A 29 -22.95 -11.39 17.06
CA ILE A 29 -24.14 -10.61 16.67
C ILE A 29 -25.27 -11.54 16.20
N LEU A 30 -24.97 -12.47 15.28
CA LEU A 30 -25.98 -13.41 14.75
C LEU A 30 -26.54 -14.35 15.82
N ILE A 31 -25.69 -14.93 16.68
CA ILE A 31 -26.13 -15.81 17.77
C ILE A 31 -27.00 -15.04 18.76
N SER A 32 -26.62 -13.81 19.12
CA SER A 32 -27.40 -12.98 20.03
C SER A 32 -28.78 -12.60 19.45
N ALA A 33 -28.86 -12.33 18.15
CA ALA A 33 -30.12 -12.07 17.47
C ALA A 33 -31.04 -13.30 17.47
N ILE A 34 -30.49 -14.48 17.21
CA ILE A 34 -31.20 -15.76 17.26
C ILE A 34 -31.70 -16.05 18.68
N LEU A 35 -30.86 -15.86 19.70
CA LEU A 35 -31.25 -16.04 21.10
C LEU A 35 -32.36 -15.07 21.52
N CYS A 36 -32.29 -13.80 21.10
CA CYS A 36 -33.38 -12.84 21.31
C CYS A 36 -34.69 -13.29 20.66
N LEU A 37 -34.63 -13.82 19.43
CA LEU A 37 -35.81 -14.34 18.74
C LEU A 37 -36.44 -15.50 19.53
N PHE A 38 -35.63 -16.49 19.93
CA PHE A 38 -36.11 -17.59 20.75
C PHE A 38 -36.67 -17.13 22.09
N PHE A 39 -36.05 -16.13 22.72
CA PHE A 39 -36.52 -15.56 23.97
C PHE A 39 -37.92 -14.92 23.83
N VAL A 40 -38.13 -14.10 22.79
CA VAL A 40 -39.45 -13.50 22.52
C VAL A 40 -40.50 -14.57 22.23
N MET A 41 -40.15 -15.60 21.45
CA MET A 41 -41.04 -16.74 21.18
C MET A 41 -41.39 -17.51 22.47
N SER A 42 -40.41 -17.78 23.35
CA SER A 42 -40.62 -18.47 24.62
C SER A 42 -41.54 -17.70 25.56
N ILE A 43 -41.40 -16.37 25.65
CA ILE A 43 -42.31 -15.52 26.44
C ILE A 43 -43.74 -15.64 25.93
N TYR A 44 -43.92 -15.58 24.60
CA TYR A 44 -45.23 -15.70 23.99
C TYR A 44 -45.88 -17.07 24.30
N TYR A 45 -45.14 -18.16 24.12
CA TYR A 45 -45.63 -19.51 24.43
C TYR A 45 -45.94 -19.72 25.92
N TYR A 46 -45.17 -19.12 26.82
CA TYR A 46 -45.44 -19.19 28.26
C TYR A 46 -46.76 -18.50 28.62
N GLN A 47 -47.04 -17.34 28.01
CA GLN A 47 -48.22 -16.55 28.34
C GLN A 47 -49.51 -17.06 27.67
N PHE A 48 -49.43 -17.49 26.41
CA PHE A 48 -50.60 -17.82 25.59
C PHE A 48 -50.76 -19.31 25.28
N GLY A 49 -49.79 -20.14 25.68
CA GLY A 49 -49.78 -21.58 25.42
C GLY A 49 -49.39 -21.92 23.97
N ILE A 50 -49.35 -23.22 23.67
CA ILE A 50 -49.05 -23.76 22.35
C ILE A 50 -50.34 -24.28 21.73
N GLY A 51 -50.74 -23.73 20.57
CA GLY A 51 -51.91 -24.20 19.84
C GLY A 51 -52.05 -23.57 18.46
N PHE A 52 -52.73 -24.28 17.55
CA PHE A 52 -53.14 -23.71 16.27
C PHE A 52 -54.48 -23.00 16.45
N TRP A 53 -54.52 -21.68 16.27
CA TRP A 53 -55.76 -20.91 16.38
C TRP A 53 -56.58 -21.04 15.08
N SER A 54 -57.84 -21.42 15.21
CA SER A 54 -58.83 -21.49 14.12
C SER A 54 -59.40 -20.12 13.73
N ASP A 55 -59.25 -19.12 14.61
CA ASP A 55 -59.73 -17.76 14.41
C ASP A 55 -58.64 -16.87 13.81
N HIS A 56 -58.97 -16.19 12.71
CA HIS A 56 -58.08 -15.28 11.99
C HIS A 56 -57.70 -14.05 12.84
N THR A 57 -58.56 -13.64 13.77
CA THR A 57 -58.30 -12.51 14.68
C THR A 57 -57.08 -12.77 15.56
N LYS A 58 -56.92 -14.00 16.06
CA LYS A 58 -55.78 -14.40 16.89
C LYS A 58 -54.46 -14.42 16.12
N TRP A 59 -54.51 -14.71 14.81
CA TRP A 59 -53.35 -14.58 13.93
C TRP A 59 -52.94 -13.13 13.74
N ALA A 60 -53.90 -12.20 13.62
CA ALA A 60 -53.62 -10.77 13.50
C ALA A 60 -53.00 -10.19 14.79
N GLU A 61 -53.48 -10.62 15.96
CA GLU A 61 -52.93 -10.23 17.26
C GLU A 61 -51.51 -10.77 17.46
N LEU A 62 -51.26 -12.04 17.10
CA LEU A 62 -49.91 -12.64 17.10
C LEU A 62 -48.96 -11.85 16.21
N GLY A 63 -49.37 -11.55 14.97
CA GLY A 63 -48.60 -10.76 14.03
C GLY A 63 -48.29 -9.35 14.58
N SER A 64 -49.24 -8.74 15.29
CA SER A 64 -49.06 -7.42 15.89
C SER A 64 -48.06 -7.44 17.06
N PHE A 65 -48.10 -8.47 17.91
CA PHE A 65 -47.14 -8.66 19.01
C PHE A 65 -45.72 -8.85 18.48
N PHE A 66 -45.52 -9.82 17.58
CA PHE A 66 -44.20 -10.11 17.02
C PHE A 66 -43.71 -8.95 16.16
N GLY A 67 -44.57 -8.33 15.34
CA GLY A 67 -44.21 -7.15 14.56
C GLY A 67 -43.78 -5.97 15.43
N GLY A 68 -44.49 -5.74 16.54
CA GLY A 68 -44.17 -4.65 17.48
C GLY A 68 -42.88 -4.84 18.26
N ILE A 69 -42.47 -6.07 18.54
CA ILE A 69 -41.26 -6.38 19.34
C ILE A 69 -40.07 -6.77 18.45
N LEU A 70 -40.25 -7.72 17.54
CA LEU A 70 -39.18 -8.19 16.66
C LEU A 70 -38.79 -7.13 15.63
N GLY A 71 -39.71 -6.27 15.20
CA GLY A 71 -39.41 -5.17 14.28
C GLY A 71 -38.28 -4.27 14.80
N PRO A 72 -38.44 -3.63 15.97
CA PRO A 72 -37.37 -2.84 16.59
C PRO A 72 -36.09 -3.63 16.91
N ILE A 73 -36.21 -4.89 17.36
CA ILE A 73 -35.06 -5.74 17.65
C ILE A 73 -34.24 -6.02 16.39
N PHE A 74 -34.90 -6.42 15.29
CA PHE A 74 -34.23 -6.64 14.02
C PHE A 74 -33.64 -5.36 13.47
N ALA A 75 -34.34 -4.23 13.55
CA ALA A 75 -33.80 -2.94 13.14
C ALA A 75 -32.51 -2.60 13.89
N PHE A 76 -32.47 -2.86 15.21
CA PHE A 76 -31.27 -2.66 16.02
C PHE A 76 -30.11 -3.58 15.59
N PHE A 77 -30.36 -4.88 15.42
CA PHE A 77 -29.33 -5.82 14.96
C PHE A 77 -28.84 -5.52 13.53
N THR A 78 -29.72 -5.09 12.64
CA THR A 78 -29.36 -4.63 11.30
C THR A 78 -28.46 -3.40 11.37
N LEU A 79 -28.77 -2.44 12.25
CA LEU A 79 -27.92 -1.26 12.44
C LEU A 79 -26.54 -1.63 12.99
N LEU A 80 -26.47 -2.53 13.98
CA LEU A 80 -25.19 -3.03 14.49
C LEU A 80 -24.37 -3.75 13.42
N TYR A 81 -25.02 -4.60 12.63
CA TYR A 81 -24.40 -5.31 11.53
C TYR A 81 -23.85 -4.35 10.47
N LEU A 82 -24.63 -3.35 10.08
CA LEU A 82 -24.21 -2.33 9.11
C LEU A 82 -23.03 -1.51 9.63
N ALA A 83 -23.07 -1.09 10.90
CA ALA A 83 -21.96 -0.36 11.51
C ALA A 83 -20.64 -1.17 11.46
N PHE A 84 -20.71 -2.46 11.81
CA PHE A 84 -19.58 -3.38 11.71
C PHE A 84 -19.09 -3.54 10.25
N GLN A 85 -20.03 -3.68 9.30
CA GLN A 85 -19.72 -3.81 7.89
C GLN A 85 -19.01 -2.57 7.34
N VAL A 86 -19.45 -1.37 7.70
CA VAL A 86 -18.82 -0.11 7.29
C VAL A 86 -17.40 0.01 7.82
N GLU A 87 -17.18 -0.32 9.09
CA GLU A 87 -15.84 -0.32 9.67
C GLU A 87 -14.89 -1.26 8.92
N MET A 88 -15.37 -2.45 8.57
CA MET A 88 -14.60 -3.41 7.79
C MET A 88 -14.27 -2.88 6.40
N GLN A 89 -15.28 -2.34 5.70
CA GLN A 89 -15.11 -1.76 4.38
C GLN A 89 -14.09 -0.61 4.38
N TRP A 90 -14.05 0.21 5.43
CA TRP A 90 -13.04 1.25 5.58
C TRP A 90 -11.63 0.70 5.74
N LYS A 91 -11.45 -0.36 6.54
CA LYS A 91 -10.14 -1.00 6.71
C LYS A 91 -9.66 -1.64 5.42
N GLU A 92 -10.53 -2.36 4.72
CA GLU A 92 -10.22 -2.93 3.40
C GLU A 92 -9.90 -1.85 2.38
N SER A 93 -10.70 -0.77 2.32
CA SER A 93 -10.46 0.35 1.42
C SER A 93 -9.12 1.04 1.70
N LYS A 94 -8.75 1.22 2.97
CA LYS A 94 -7.44 1.77 3.35
C LYS A 94 -6.29 0.86 2.91
N ALA A 95 -6.40 -0.45 3.15
CA ALA A 95 -5.39 -1.42 2.73
C ALA A 95 -5.25 -1.46 1.19
N ALA A 96 -6.37 -1.49 0.46
CA ALA A 96 -6.39 -1.46 -0.99
C ALA A 96 -5.78 -0.17 -1.56
N ARG A 97 -6.01 0.97 -0.90
CA ARG A 97 -5.40 2.25 -1.29
C ARG A 97 -3.88 2.22 -1.13
N ILE A 98 -3.36 1.73 0.00
CA ILE A 98 -1.91 1.62 0.22
C ILE A 98 -1.28 0.70 -0.83
N GLU A 99 -1.90 -0.46 -1.08
CA GLU A 99 -1.45 -1.40 -2.11
C GLU A 99 -1.45 -0.75 -3.51
N SER A 100 -2.48 0.02 -3.84
CA SER A 100 -2.53 0.78 -5.11
C SER A 100 -1.44 1.83 -5.20
N GLU A 101 -1.17 2.59 -4.13
CA GLU A 101 -0.09 3.58 -4.09
C GLU A 101 1.29 2.91 -4.26
N VAL A 102 1.54 1.79 -3.59
CA VAL A 102 2.77 1.00 -3.73
C VAL A 102 2.93 0.50 -5.17
N ASN A 103 1.91 -0.12 -5.76
CA ASN A 103 1.93 -0.57 -7.15
C ASN A 103 2.17 0.59 -8.13
N ASN A 104 1.57 1.75 -7.87
CA ASN A 104 1.80 2.95 -8.68
C ASN A 104 3.26 3.42 -8.59
N ARG A 105 3.90 3.35 -7.41
CA ARG A 105 5.32 3.70 -7.24
C ARG A 105 6.25 2.74 -7.97
N GLU A 106 5.98 1.44 -7.95
CA GLU A 106 6.77 0.47 -8.72
C GLU A 106 6.65 0.70 -10.23
N ASN A 107 5.43 0.91 -10.74
CA ASN A 107 5.21 1.24 -12.13
C ASN A 107 5.90 2.56 -12.50
N TYR A 108 5.84 3.56 -11.61
CA TYR A 108 6.52 4.83 -11.79
C TYR A 108 8.04 4.66 -11.89
N ILE A 109 8.66 3.82 -11.07
CA ILE A 109 10.10 3.47 -11.19
C ILE A 109 10.36 2.86 -12.57
N SER A 110 9.57 1.87 -12.98
CA SER A 110 9.72 1.21 -14.30
C SER A 110 9.61 2.21 -15.47
N THR A 111 8.62 3.10 -15.44
CA THR A 111 8.48 4.15 -16.46
C THR A 111 9.65 5.12 -16.47
N ASN A 112 10.12 5.56 -15.30
CA ASN A 112 11.29 6.43 -15.22
C ASN A 112 12.56 5.73 -15.71
N LEU A 113 12.73 4.43 -15.45
CA LEU A 113 13.84 3.63 -15.99
C LEU A 113 13.80 3.59 -17.53
N GLN A 114 12.62 3.38 -18.12
CA GLN A 114 12.43 3.39 -19.58
C GLN A 114 12.79 4.74 -20.21
N ILE A 115 12.61 5.85 -19.50
CA ILE A 115 13.00 7.20 -19.94
C ILE A 115 14.49 7.45 -19.71
N LEU A 116 15.01 6.99 -18.56
CA LEU A 116 16.38 7.25 -18.13
C LEU A 116 17.39 6.50 -18.98
N MET A 117 17.16 5.22 -19.22
CA MET A 117 18.06 4.34 -19.97
C MET A 117 18.49 4.91 -21.34
N PRO A 118 17.58 5.35 -22.23
CA PRO A 118 17.97 5.94 -23.51
C PRO A 118 18.66 7.30 -23.34
N LYS A 119 18.29 8.11 -22.34
CA LYS A 119 18.96 9.39 -22.06
C LYS A 119 20.40 9.18 -21.57
N LEU A 120 20.67 8.09 -20.85
CA LEU A 120 22.00 7.74 -20.37
C LEU A 120 22.90 7.19 -21.49
N SER A 121 22.33 6.44 -22.42
CA SER A 121 23.07 5.83 -23.54
C SER A 121 23.23 6.73 -24.76
N ALA A 122 22.42 7.79 -24.88
CA ALA A 122 22.52 8.75 -25.97
C ALA A 122 23.92 9.40 -26.03
N ILE A 123 24.55 9.33 -27.20
CA ILE A 123 25.82 10.00 -27.48
C ILE A 123 25.54 11.47 -27.79
N ASP A 124 26.13 12.36 -27.01
CA ASP A 124 26.05 13.80 -27.26
C ASP A 124 26.98 14.16 -28.43
N SER A 125 26.40 14.73 -29.49
CA SER A 125 27.12 15.17 -30.70
C SER A 125 28.26 16.15 -30.41
N SER A 126 28.24 16.83 -29.26
CA SER A 126 29.28 17.78 -28.84
C SER A 126 30.46 17.15 -28.07
N LYS A 127 30.26 16.00 -27.40
CA LYS A 127 31.26 15.39 -26.50
C LYS A 127 31.74 14.01 -26.91
N ASN A 128 31.15 13.42 -27.96
CA ASN A 128 31.51 12.11 -28.52
C ASN A 128 31.47 10.96 -27.49
N ALA A 129 30.73 11.11 -26.39
CA ALA A 129 30.60 10.10 -25.33
C ALA A 129 29.16 10.08 -24.76
N PRO A 130 28.67 8.90 -24.32
CA PRO A 130 27.38 8.78 -23.63
C PRO A 130 27.34 9.57 -22.31
N MET A 131 26.14 10.01 -21.89
CA MET A 131 25.95 10.68 -20.60
C MET A 131 26.39 9.80 -19.42
N ALA A 132 26.13 8.50 -19.46
CA ALA A 132 26.57 7.54 -18.44
C ALA A 132 28.10 7.56 -18.23
N GLU A 133 28.86 7.59 -19.31
CA GLU A 133 30.33 7.62 -19.27
C GLU A 133 30.85 8.93 -18.66
N ILE A 134 30.22 10.05 -19.01
CA ILE A 134 30.57 11.36 -18.44
C ILE A 134 30.30 11.38 -16.93
N ILE A 135 29.16 10.84 -16.49
CA ILE A 135 28.80 10.70 -15.07
C ILE A 135 29.82 9.83 -14.33
N LEU A 136 30.20 8.68 -14.89
CA LEU A 136 31.19 7.78 -14.27
C LEU A 136 32.57 8.42 -14.15
N ARG A 137 33.03 9.14 -15.19
CA ARG A 137 34.30 9.88 -15.13
C ARG A 137 34.29 10.92 -14.02
N MET A 138 33.21 11.69 -13.89
CA MET A 138 33.05 12.64 -12.79
C MET A 138 32.99 11.94 -11.42
N HIS A 139 32.38 10.77 -11.34
CA HIS A 139 32.29 10.01 -10.11
C HIS A 139 33.64 9.43 -9.66
N ARG A 140 34.51 9.03 -10.60
CA ARG A 140 35.85 8.50 -10.33
C ARG A 140 36.89 9.59 -10.07
N ASP A 141 36.62 10.83 -10.48
CA ASP A 141 37.54 11.94 -10.26
C ASP A 141 37.44 12.43 -8.79
N GLU A 142 38.49 12.17 -8.02
CA GLU A 142 38.65 12.60 -6.63
C GLU A 142 39.18 14.03 -6.52
N ASN A 143 39.73 14.60 -7.60
CA ASN A 143 40.43 15.90 -7.60
C ASN A 143 39.57 17.04 -8.18
N LEU A 144 38.24 16.97 -8.04
CA LEU A 144 37.36 18.08 -8.44
C LEU A 144 37.69 19.35 -7.64
N ASP A 145 38.50 20.24 -8.23
CA ASP A 145 38.73 21.59 -7.72
C ASP A 145 37.42 22.41 -7.71
N LYS A 146 37.33 23.40 -6.81
CA LYS A 146 36.16 24.25 -6.60
C LYS A 146 35.73 25.01 -7.87
N ASP A 147 36.67 25.41 -8.72
CA ASP A 147 36.36 26.09 -9.98
C ASP A 147 35.78 25.14 -11.03
N ASN A 148 36.25 23.88 -11.04
CA ASN A 148 35.68 22.82 -11.88
C ASN A 148 34.28 22.42 -11.41
N LEU A 149 34.01 22.49 -10.10
CA LEU A 149 32.70 22.15 -9.53
C LEU A 149 31.59 23.08 -10.04
N GLN A 150 31.83 24.39 -10.16
CA GLN A 150 30.81 25.32 -10.67
C GLN A 150 30.48 25.06 -12.15
N LEU A 151 31.50 24.82 -12.98
CA LEU A 151 31.32 24.47 -14.39
C LEU A 151 30.58 23.13 -14.54
N ILE A 152 30.86 22.17 -13.66
CA ILE A 152 30.17 20.88 -13.61
C ILE A 152 28.71 21.06 -13.18
N LYS A 153 28.42 21.85 -12.15
CA LYS A 153 27.05 22.21 -11.76
C LYS A 153 26.29 22.83 -12.94
N LEU A 154 26.93 23.76 -13.68
CA LEU A 154 26.33 24.39 -14.86
C LEU A 154 26.06 23.37 -15.98
N GLY A 155 27.01 22.50 -16.29
CA GLY A 155 26.85 21.44 -17.29
C GLY A 155 25.80 20.39 -16.90
N LEU A 156 25.65 20.12 -15.60
CA LEU A 156 24.62 19.22 -15.05
C LEU A 156 23.24 19.88 -15.05
N SER A 157 23.15 21.19 -14.76
CA SER A 157 21.90 21.93 -14.88
C SER A 157 21.37 21.98 -16.32
N ALA A 158 22.28 21.99 -17.32
CA ALA A 158 21.90 21.87 -18.72
C ALA A 158 21.33 20.48 -19.07
N ARG A 159 21.52 19.49 -18.20
CA ARG A 159 21.00 18.11 -18.31
C ARG A 159 20.06 17.77 -17.15
N ALA A 160 19.40 18.80 -16.58
CA ALA A 160 18.53 18.67 -15.41
C ALA A 160 17.44 17.62 -15.59
N GLU A 161 16.90 17.44 -16.80
CA GLU A 161 15.87 16.43 -17.08
C GLU A 161 16.30 15.01 -16.67
N THR A 162 17.52 14.60 -17.01
CA THR A 162 18.04 13.25 -16.68
C THR A 162 18.19 13.09 -15.17
N LEU A 163 18.65 14.14 -14.48
CA LEU A 163 18.81 14.15 -13.03
C LEU A 163 17.45 14.13 -12.31
N VAL A 164 16.46 14.84 -12.82
CA VAL A 164 15.09 14.84 -12.29
C VAL A 164 14.48 13.44 -12.38
N VAL A 165 14.69 12.73 -13.50
CA VAL A 165 14.24 11.35 -13.63
C VAL A 165 14.90 10.43 -12.59
N TRP A 166 16.20 10.61 -12.30
CA TRP A 166 16.86 9.88 -11.22
C TRP A 166 16.29 10.21 -9.83
N VAL A 167 16.08 11.50 -9.53
CA VAL A 167 15.46 11.95 -8.28
C VAL A 167 14.09 11.31 -8.08
N ASN A 168 13.30 11.21 -9.14
CA ASN A 168 11.98 10.57 -9.09
C ASN A 168 12.06 9.08 -8.74
N ILE A 169 13.05 8.36 -9.28
CA ILE A 169 13.31 6.95 -8.93
C ILE A 169 13.73 6.85 -7.46
N ALA A 170 14.68 7.67 -7.02
CA ALA A 170 15.17 7.65 -5.64
C ALA A 170 14.04 7.97 -4.65
N ALA A 171 13.21 8.98 -4.91
CA ALA A 171 12.07 9.33 -4.07
C ALA A 171 11.02 8.21 -3.99
N ALA A 172 10.77 7.49 -5.10
CA ALA A 172 9.89 6.34 -5.10
C ALA A 172 10.47 5.17 -4.29
N LEU A 173 11.79 4.95 -4.36
CA LEU A 173 12.49 3.96 -3.53
C LEU A 173 12.43 4.32 -2.04
N SER A 174 12.62 5.59 -1.66
CA SER A 174 12.49 6.03 -0.26
C SER A 174 11.08 5.80 0.27
N TYR A 175 10.05 6.07 -0.55
CA TYR A 175 8.67 5.76 -0.19
C TYR A 175 8.46 4.26 0.04
N LEU A 176 8.94 3.41 -0.87
CA LEU A 176 8.82 1.97 -0.73
C LEU A 176 9.56 1.48 0.52
N LYS A 177 10.75 2.00 0.82
CA LYS A 177 11.52 1.64 2.01
C LYS A 177 10.75 1.91 3.30
N ALA A 178 9.97 3.00 3.34
CA ALA A 178 9.17 3.37 4.50
C ALA A 178 7.88 2.54 4.65
N VAL A 179 7.35 1.98 3.57
CA VAL A 179 6.04 1.30 3.55
C VAL A 179 6.16 -0.23 3.49
N ASP A 180 7.04 -0.76 2.65
CA ASP A 180 7.26 -2.19 2.42
C ASP A 180 8.73 -2.46 2.04
N GLU A 181 9.50 -2.94 3.02
CA GLU A 181 10.93 -3.21 2.86
C GLU A 181 11.23 -4.28 1.80
N ASN A 182 10.36 -5.29 1.62
CA ASN A 182 10.62 -6.34 0.65
C ASN A 182 10.45 -5.82 -0.77
N ARG A 183 9.37 -5.05 -1.01
CA ARG A 183 9.14 -4.42 -2.32
C ARG A 183 10.20 -3.38 -2.63
N TYR A 184 10.65 -2.64 -1.62
CA TYR A 184 11.83 -1.78 -1.74
C TYR A 184 13.06 -2.56 -2.20
N LEU A 185 13.45 -3.64 -1.52
CA LEU A 185 14.63 -4.43 -1.88
C LEU A 185 14.52 -5.05 -3.28
N ASN A 186 13.32 -5.47 -3.67
CA ASN A 186 13.06 -5.97 -5.02
C ASN A 186 13.26 -4.86 -6.08
N GLN A 187 12.65 -3.69 -5.91
CA GLN A 187 12.81 -2.57 -6.84
C GLN A 187 14.24 -2.03 -6.87
N LEU A 188 14.90 -1.96 -5.71
CA LEU A 188 16.31 -1.59 -5.59
C LEU A 188 17.18 -2.52 -6.44
N THR A 189 16.94 -3.83 -6.36
CA THR A 189 17.65 -4.84 -7.15
C THR A 189 17.40 -4.65 -8.64
N ILE A 190 16.15 -4.41 -9.06
CA ILE A 190 15.80 -4.17 -10.47
C ILE A 190 16.56 -2.95 -11.01
N VAL A 191 16.55 -1.82 -10.27
CA VAL A 191 17.27 -0.60 -10.64
C VAL A 191 18.78 -0.87 -10.76
N THR A 192 19.39 -1.51 -9.77
CA THR A 192 20.80 -1.87 -9.78
C THR A 192 21.18 -2.76 -10.96
N VAL A 193 20.36 -3.75 -11.29
CA VAL A 193 20.64 -4.68 -12.40
C VAL A 193 20.51 -3.99 -13.76
N GLN A 194 19.56 -3.08 -13.94
CA GLN A 194 19.34 -2.40 -15.22
C GLN A 194 20.36 -1.29 -15.50
N ILE A 195 20.75 -0.52 -14.47
CA ILE A 195 21.65 0.63 -14.62
C ILE A 195 23.11 0.26 -14.33
N GLY A 196 23.34 -0.67 -13.41
CA GLY A 196 24.65 -1.00 -12.86
C GLY A 196 24.95 -0.23 -11.57
N GLN A 197 25.46 -0.95 -10.56
CA GLN A 197 25.69 -0.42 -9.20
C GLN A 197 26.57 0.83 -9.16
N GLU A 198 27.66 0.83 -9.93
CA GLU A 198 28.61 1.96 -9.97
C GLU A 198 27.94 3.21 -10.55
N LEU A 199 27.14 3.05 -11.60
CA LEU A 199 26.42 4.16 -12.22
C LEU A 199 25.29 4.68 -11.33
N CYS A 200 24.58 3.82 -10.60
CA CYS A 200 23.62 4.26 -9.58
C CYS A 200 24.29 5.12 -8.49
N SER A 201 25.44 4.68 -7.98
CA SER A 201 26.23 5.42 -6.98
C SER A 201 26.71 6.77 -7.52
N ALA A 202 27.14 6.78 -8.78
CA ALA A 202 27.54 7.98 -9.49
C ALA A 202 26.38 8.98 -9.65
N LEU A 203 25.20 8.50 -10.03
CA LEU A 203 23.99 9.31 -10.14
C LEU A 203 23.59 9.93 -8.79
N ASP A 204 23.61 9.17 -7.70
CA ASP A 204 23.34 9.69 -6.34
C ASP A 204 24.30 10.83 -5.98
N ARG A 205 25.60 10.65 -6.24
CA ARG A 205 26.62 11.68 -5.98
C ARG A 205 26.39 12.92 -6.85
N VAL A 206 26.13 12.74 -8.14
CA VAL A 206 25.98 13.83 -9.11
C VAL A 206 24.75 14.68 -8.81
N VAL A 207 23.61 14.07 -8.48
CA VAL A 207 22.41 14.82 -8.12
C VAL A 207 22.65 15.65 -6.86
N ARG A 208 23.30 15.09 -5.84
CA ARG A 208 23.67 15.83 -4.63
C ARG A 208 24.52 17.06 -4.95
N LEU A 209 25.53 16.90 -5.81
CA LEU A 209 26.39 18.00 -6.22
C LEU A 209 25.64 19.06 -7.04
N ALA A 210 24.75 18.65 -7.94
CA ALA A 210 24.06 19.55 -8.85
C ALA A 210 22.90 20.32 -8.21
N THR A 211 22.16 19.70 -7.30
CA THR A 211 20.87 20.21 -6.82
C THR A 211 20.88 20.64 -5.36
N ASP A 212 21.92 20.27 -4.60
CA ASP A 212 21.99 20.40 -3.14
C ASP A 212 20.78 19.74 -2.41
N ILE A 213 19.97 18.93 -3.11
CA ILE A 213 18.87 18.15 -2.54
C ILE A 213 19.47 16.97 -1.79
N ASN A 214 19.17 16.88 -0.50
CA ASN A 214 19.55 15.76 0.35
C ASN A 214 18.41 14.71 0.34
N PHE A 215 18.51 13.72 -0.55
CA PHE A 215 17.61 12.57 -0.58
C PHE A 215 18.34 11.31 -0.10
N GLU A 216 17.58 10.34 0.38
CA GLU A 216 18.14 9.11 0.96
C GLU A 216 18.98 8.36 -0.07
N HIS A 217 20.21 8.01 0.31
CA HIS A 217 21.14 7.31 -0.58
C HIS A 217 20.83 5.82 -0.56
N HIS A 218 20.48 5.29 -1.72
CA HIS A 218 20.04 3.90 -1.85
C HIS A 218 21.18 2.99 -2.35
N PHE A 219 22.21 3.57 -2.98
CA PHE A 219 23.23 2.80 -3.70
C PHE A 219 24.67 3.06 -3.25
N GLN A 220 24.90 3.99 -2.31
CA GLN A 220 26.24 4.25 -1.78
C GLN A 220 26.74 3.04 -0.96
N VAL A 221 27.98 2.63 -1.23
CA VAL A 221 28.75 1.67 -0.42
C VAL A 221 29.56 2.44 0.61
#